data_AF-A0A9D3NXF4-F1
#
_entry.id   AF-A0A9D3NXF4-F1
#
_cell.length_a   1.000
_cell.length_b   1.000
_cell.length_c   1.000
_cell.angle_alpha   90.00
_cell.angle_beta   90.00
_cell.angle_gamma   90.00
#
_symmetry.space_group_name_H-M   'P 1'
#
loop_
_entity.id
_entity.type
_entity.pdbx_description
1 polymer ?
#
loop_
_entity_poly.entity_id
_entity_poly.type
_entity_poly.pdbx_seq_one_letter_code
_entity_poly.pdbx_strand_id
1 'polypeptide(L)' 'INLEFMRITTVPLISKFIGKLDKYSDDLVKVFRHKGGIAGQKICRIMALTVKNEDINIKRDCILRSPNVYLNEDIETL' A
#
# COMPACT_ATOMS: atom_id res chain seq x y z
N ILE A 1 -12.18 -7.67 16.13
CA ILE A 1 -11.55 -6.36 16.45
C ILE A 1 -11.51 -6.23 17.97
N ASN A 2 -10.35 -6.02 18.59
CA ASN A 2 -10.20 -5.96 20.05
C ASN A 2 -10.74 -4.61 20.59
N LEU A 3 -11.89 -4.63 21.27
CA LEU A 3 -12.55 -3.43 21.81
C LEU A 3 -11.67 -2.69 22.83
N GLU A 4 -10.82 -3.42 23.55
CA GLU A 4 -9.87 -2.86 24.51
C GLU A 4 -8.83 -1.97 23.83
N PHE A 5 -8.33 -2.44 22.69
CA PHE A 5 -7.35 -1.71 21.88
C PHE A 5 -7.94 -0.42 21.30
N MET A 6 -9.22 -0.43 20.92
CA MET A 6 -9.95 0.75 20.45
C MET A 6 -10.20 1.75 21.58
N ARG A 7 -10.46 1.28 22.80
CA ARG A 7 -10.65 2.14 23.98
C ARG A 7 -9.36 2.90 24.34
N ILE A 8 -8.21 2.23 24.32
CA ILE A 8 -6.92 2.83 24.68
C ILE A 8 -6.47 3.86 23.65
N THR A 9 -6.62 3.56 22.37
CA THR A 9 -6.05 4.38 21.29
C THR A 9 -6.84 5.67 21.04
N THR A 10 -8.06 5.81 21.57
CA THR A 10 -9.01 6.94 21.41
C THR A 10 -9.31 7.36 19.96
N VAL A 11 -8.75 6.63 18.99
CA VAL A 11 -8.78 6.93 17.57
C VAL A 11 -9.03 5.62 16.83
N PRO A 12 -9.96 5.57 15.86
CA PRO A 12 -10.19 4.37 15.08
C PRO A 12 -9.00 4.13 14.13
N LEU A 13 -7.97 3.44 14.61
CA LEU A 13 -6.67 3.31 13.93
C LEU A 13 -6.80 2.78 12.51
N ILE A 14 -7.61 1.73 12.29
CA ILE A 14 -7.80 1.14 10.96
C ILE A 14 -8.43 2.18 10.02
N SER A 15 -9.53 2.82 10.43
CA SER A 15 -10.20 3.84 9.62
C SER A 15 -9.28 5.03 9.32
N LYS A 16 -8.52 5.49 10.33
CA LYS A 16 -7.56 6.59 10.16
C LYS A 16 -6.41 6.19 9.23
N PHE A 17 -5.86 5.00 9.40
CA PHE A 17 -4.79 4.48 8.55
C PHE A 17 -5.25 4.38 7.10
N ILE A 18 -6.38 3.72 6.86
CA ILE A 18 -6.95 3.54 5.53
C ILE A 18 -7.30 4.89 4.91
N GLY A 19 -7.91 5.82 5.65
CA GLY A 19 -8.20 7.16 5.15
C GLY A 19 -6.95 7.96 4.79
N LYS A 20 -5.83 7.78 5.52
CA LYS A 20 -4.53 8.36 5.15
C LYS A 20 -3.91 7.66 3.95
N LEU A 21 -3.98 6.34 3.89
CA LEU A 21 -3.50 5.55 2.77
C LEU A 21 -4.18 5.98 1.46
N ASP A 22 -5.51 6.12 1.48
CA ASP A 22 -6.29 6.58 0.33
C ASP A 22 -5.90 8.01 -0.05
N LYS A 23 -5.80 8.91 0.93
CA LYS A 23 -5.40 10.31 0.71
C LYS A 23 -4.06 10.44 -0.03
N TYR A 24 -3.09 9.59 0.29
CA TYR A 24 -1.73 9.64 -0.29
C TYR A 24 -1.50 8.63 -1.42
N SER A 25 -2.51 7.83 -1.79
CA SER A 25 -2.34 6.75 -2.76
C SER A 25 -1.84 7.24 -4.11
N ASP A 26 -2.40 8.34 -4.63
CA ASP A 26 -2.02 8.82 -5.96
C ASP A 26 -0.59 9.38 -6.01
N ASP A 27 -0.12 9.96 -4.90
CA ASP A 27 1.27 10.41 -4.79
C ASP A 27 2.24 9.23 -4.66
N LEU A 28 1.86 8.20 -3.90
CA LEU A 28 2.62 6.94 -3.83
C LEU A 28 2.72 6.28 -5.21
N VAL A 29 1.63 6.24 -5.99
CA VAL A 29 1.66 5.74 -7.38
C VAL A 29 2.67 6.50 -8.23
N LYS A 30 2.74 7.84 -8.11
CA LYS A 30 3.73 8.63 -8.84
C LYS A 30 5.14 8.23 -8.45
N VAL A 31 5.44 8.12 -7.15
CA VAL A 31 6.77 7.69 -6.64
C VAL A 31 7.13 6.32 -7.20
N PHE A 32 6.20 5.36 -7.14
CA PHE A 32 6.39 4.00 -7.62
C PHE A 32 6.68 3.93 -9.12
N ARG A 33 6.00 4.75 -9.94
CA ARG A 33 6.22 4.81 -11.40
C ARG A 33 7.59 5.35 -11.79
N HIS A 34 8.26 6.13 -10.94
CA HIS A 34 9.61 6.63 -11.21
C HIS A 34 10.70 5.58 -10.90
N LYS A 35 10.37 4.48 -10.23
CA LYS A 35 11.34 3.41 -9.98
C LYS A 35 11.64 2.68 -11.31
N GLY A 36 12.92 2.66 -11.69
CA GLY A 36 13.40 1.90 -12.84
C GLY A 36 13.92 0.50 -12.48
N GLY A 37 14.52 -0.18 -13.47
CA GLY A 37 15.17 -1.47 -13.28
C GLY A 37 14.22 -2.61 -12.89
N ILE A 38 14.77 -3.68 -12.29
CA ILE A 38 14.02 -4.88 -11.90
C ILE A 38 12.94 -4.55 -10.86
N ALA A 39 13.27 -3.71 -9.87
CA ALA A 39 12.31 -3.26 -8.85
C ALA A 39 11.14 -2.49 -9.49
N GLY A 40 11.43 -1.58 -10.42
CA GLY A 40 10.42 -0.87 -11.21
C GLY A 40 9.49 -1.81 -11.97
N GLN A 41 10.05 -2.81 -12.65
CA GLN A 41 9.25 -3.81 -13.37
C GLN A 41 8.35 -4.62 -12.43
N LYS A 42 8.85 -5.02 -11.25
CA LYS A 42 8.05 -5.72 -10.22
C LYS A 42 6.91 -4.83 -9.74
N ILE A 43 7.19 -3.56 -9.42
CA ILE A 43 6.17 -2.58 -8.99
C ILE A 43 5.12 -2.35 -10.08
N CYS A 44 5.53 -2.21 -11.34
CA CYS A 44 4.60 -2.09 -12.47
C CYS A 44 3.65 -3.29 -12.59
N ARG A 45 4.15 -4.52 -12.38
CA ARG A 45 3.31 -5.73 -12.37
C ARG A 45 2.29 -5.73 -11.24
N ILE A 46 2.70 -5.31 -10.04
CA ILE A 46 1.79 -5.16 -8.89
C ILE A 46 0.72 -4.12 -9.23
N MET A 47 1.11 -2.94 -9.71
CA MET A 47 0.17 -1.85 -10.06
C MET A 47 -0.78 -2.20 -11.20
N ALA A 48 -0.40 -3.08 -12.14
CA ALA A 48 -1.25 -3.45 -13.27
C ALA A 48 -2.58 -4.09 -12.82
N LEU A 49 -2.64 -4.68 -11.63
CA LEU A 49 -3.86 -5.23 -11.04
C LEU A 49 -4.90 -4.14 -10.73
N THR A 50 -4.45 -2.92 -10.41
CA THR A 50 -5.32 -1.78 -10.10
C THR A 50 -6.01 -1.17 -11.32
N VAL A 51 -5.45 -1.37 -12.53
CA VAL A 51 -6.05 -0.87 -13.78
C VAL A 51 -7.18 -1.79 -14.26
N LYS A 52 -7.11 -3.08 -13.90
CA LYS A 52 -8.08 -4.10 -14.32
C LYS A 52 -9.24 -4.26 -13.35
N ASN A 53 -9.19 -3.63 -12.19
CA ASN A 53 -10.15 -3.83 -11.11
C ASN A 53 -10.41 -2.52 -10.36
N GLU A 54 -11.69 -2.14 -10.27
CA GLU A 54 -12.13 -0.91 -9.59
C GLU A 54 -12.28 -1.08 -8.06
N ASP A 55 -12.01 -2.26 -7.51
CA ASP A 55 -12.05 -2.50 -6.07
C ASP A 55 -10.93 -1.73 -5.34
N ILE A 56 -11.36 -0.79 -4.49
CA ILE A 56 -10.48 0.02 -3.66
C ILE A 56 -9.55 -0.83 -2.77
N ASN A 57 -9.98 -2.01 -2.34
CA ASN A 57 -9.17 -2.89 -1.51
C ASN A 57 -8.02 -3.51 -2.30
N ILE A 58 -8.22 -3.79 -3.60
CA ILE A 58 -7.14 -4.23 -4.50
C ILE A 58 -6.15 -3.08 -4.72
N LYS A 59 -6.64 -1.85 -4.92
CA LYS A 59 -5.75 -0.67 -4.98
C LYS A 59 -4.92 -0.54 -3.71
N ARG A 60 -5.53 -0.63 -2.53
CA ARG A 60 -4.85 -0.53 -1.23
C ARG A 60 -3.80 -1.62 -1.03
N ASP A 61 -4.13 -2.89 -1.32
CA ASP A 61 -3.18 -4.00 -1.22
C ASP A 61 -1.95 -3.76 -2.11
N CYS A 62 -2.18 -3.36 -3.36
CA CYS A 62 -1.12 -3.02 -4.31
C CYS A 62 -0.20 -1.89 -3.78
N ILE A 63 -0.79 -0.83 -3.23
CA ILE A 63 -0.05 0.30 -2.65
C ILE A 63 0.74 -0.13 -1.42
N LEU A 64 0.23 -1.05 -0.59
CA LEU A 64 0.92 -1.53 0.61
C LEU A 64 2.09 -2.49 0.30
N ARG A 65 2.00 -3.26 -0.80
CA ARG A 65 3.09 -4.17 -1.21
C ARG A 65 4.27 -3.45 -1.85
N SER A 66 4.01 -2.36 -2.56
CA SER A 66 5.01 -1.66 -3.38
C SER A 66 6.18 -1.05 -2.61
N PRO A 67 6.02 -0.50 -1.40
CA PRO A 67 7.12 0.00 -0.57
C PRO A 67 8.22 -1.04 -0.34
N ASN A 68 7.86 -2.29 -0.05
CA ASN A 68 8.85 -3.34 0.21
C ASN A 68 9.75 -3.55 -1.02
N VAL A 69 9.15 -3.63 -2.20
CA VAL A 69 9.90 -3.73 -3.47
C VAL A 69 10.69 -2.45 -3.76
N TYR A 70 10.15 -1.28 -3.43
CA TYR A 70 10.77 0.01 -3.66
C TYR A 70 12.04 0.20 -2.81
N LEU A 71 12.01 -0.25 -1.56
CA LEU A 71 13.09 -0.20 -0.58
C LEU A 71 14.06 -1.38 -0.69
N ASN A 72 13.80 -2.32 -1.60
CA ASN A 72 14.50 -3.61 -1.71
C ASN A 72 14.43 -4.46 -0.44
N GLU A 73 13.35 -4.31 0.33
CA GLU A 73 13.03 -5.17 1.46
C GLU A 73 12.42 -6.45 0.92
N ASP A 74 13.06 -7.59 1.23
CA ASP A 74 12.50 -8.90 0.94
C ASP A 74 11.66 -9.36 2.13
N ILE A 75 10.33 -9.32 1.97
CA ILE A 75 9.38 -9.74 3.00
C ILE A 75 9.51 -11.24 3.29
N GLU A 76 10.05 -12.04 2.35
CA GLU A 76 10.29 -13.47 2.58
C GLU A 76 11.47 -13.72 3.53
N THR A 77 12.28 -12.69 3.80
CA THR A 77 13.41 -12.75 4.74
C THR A 77 13.15 -12.08 6.09
N LEU A 78 11.94 -11.54 6.31
CA LEU A 78 11.53 -10.87 7.54
C LEU A 78 10.64 -11.77 8.40
#